data_AF-A0A8H3CUT3-F1
#
_entry.id   AF-A0A8H3CUT3-F1
#
_cell.length_a   1.000
_cell.length_b   1.000
_cell.length_c   1.000
_cell.angle_alpha   90.00
_cell.angle_beta   90.00
_cell.angle_gamma   90.00
#
_symmetry.space_group_name_H-M   'P 1'
#
loop_
_entity.id
_entity.type
_entity.pdbx_description
1 polymer ?
#
loop_
_entity_poly.entity_id
_entity_poly.type
_entity_poly.pdbx_seq_one_letter_code
_entity_poly.pdbx_strand_id
1 'polypeptide(L)'
;MIRFTSILLALGSFAAAQESSPDYKNNMLAKVLLFTRTDGLRHDSISTAVNQLQAWGPYYNISFDASEDQEKFTAENLAQYDALLFVHTSGNIFDSTGQAAFEDYLAKGGNFAAVHAASTTYMLNAWAPWTDTLGATFIHHPRRQIATFVKETTGHPATNPTPDRWTFDEEVYSFTSDPRKLGAKLLFSVDSSSYKENNIVEEQGNPHPIAWYQDYSAGAVVKSGDPGPGIAGRSFYSSLGHNNSTWMDDTFMKHIMGGLSWTLASNTTRVAAGLYNGAQPTVHTGASNNTTSVAASAWAPVLGSDQIAPPPPPPKTTPTSDGGPESTGGATTPSSSGAFFNVPVSVWATLGTALGAILGALL
;
A
#
# COMPACT_ATOMS: atom_id res chain seq x y z
N MET A 1 4.89 -32.41 76.19
CA MET A 1 4.88 -33.42 75.12
C MET A 1 3.94 -32.95 74.03
N ILE A 2 4.45 -32.84 72.79
CA ILE A 2 3.71 -33.03 71.52
C ILE A 2 2.65 -31.96 71.18
N ARG A 3 2.56 -31.31 70.01
CA ARG A 3 3.38 -31.08 68.80
C ARG A 3 2.65 -29.88 68.13
N PHE A 4 3.37 -28.84 67.71
CA PHE A 4 2.81 -27.79 66.86
C PHE A 4 2.66 -28.33 65.44
N THR A 5 1.44 -28.35 64.90
CA THR A 5 1.19 -28.63 63.49
C THR A 5 0.95 -27.30 62.78
N SER A 6 1.97 -26.83 62.08
CA SER A 6 1.90 -25.65 61.22
C SER A 6 1.04 -25.97 59.99
N ILE A 7 -0.07 -25.26 59.80
CA ILE A 7 -0.78 -25.21 58.53
C ILE A 7 -0.16 -24.08 57.71
N LEU A 8 0.64 -24.44 56.71
CA LEU A 8 1.14 -23.52 55.69
C LEU A 8 -0.02 -23.17 54.75
N LEU A 9 -0.54 -21.94 54.81
CA LEU A 9 -1.34 -21.39 53.73
C LEU A 9 -0.40 -21.01 52.58
N ALA A 10 -0.39 -21.80 51.52
CA ALA A 10 0.19 -21.41 50.24
C ALA A 10 -0.80 -20.46 49.52
N LEU A 11 -0.60 -19.15 49.68
CA LEU A 11 -1.20 -18.15 48.81
C LEU A 11 -0.50 -18.25 47.44
N GLY A 12 -1.14 -18.95 46.51
CA GLY A 12 -0.73 -18.95 45.11
C GLY A 12 -0.93 -17.56 44.52
N SER A 13 0.17 -16.84 44.31
CA SER A 13 0.19 -15.64 43.50
C SER A 13 -0.18 -16.00 42.07
N PHE A 14 -1.42 -15.76 41.67
CA PHE A 14 -1.73 -15.58 40.26
C PHE A 14 -1.04 -14.29 39.81
N ALA A 15 0.15 -14.43 39.23
CA ALA A 15 0.68 -13.39 38.37
C ALA A 15 -0.28 -13.27 37.18
N ALA A 16 -1.17 -12.28 37.23
CA ALA A 16 -1.88 -11.83 36.05
C ALA A 16 -0.80 -11.52 35.00
N ALA A 17 -0.83 -12.23 33.88
CA ALA A 17 -0.08 -11.84 32.70
C ALA A 17 -0.55 -10.42 32.37
N GLN A 18 0.30 -9.45 32.67
CA GLN A 18 0.07 -8.06 32.37
C GLN A 18 -0.01 -7.98 30.85
N GLU A 19 -1.22 -7.74 30.31
CA GLU A 19 -1.40 -7.35 28.93
C GLU A 19 -0.41 -6.23 28.63
N SER A 20 0.50 -6.49 27.71
CA SER A 20 1.49 -5.52 27.25
C SER A 20 0.73 -4.29 26.73
N SER A 21 0.94 -3.15 27.38
CA SER A 21 0.45 -1.84 26.93
C SER A 21 0.84 -1.60 25.46
N PRO A 22 -0.03 -0.99 24.64
CA PRO A 22 0.25 -0.65 23.23
C PRO A 22 1.30 0.45 23.06
N ASP A 23 1.81 1.05 24.15
CA ASP A 23 2.85 2.07 24.11
C ASP A 23 4.27 1.48 24.00
N TYR A 24 4.53 0.71 22.94
CA TYR A 24 5.90 0.34 22.57
C TYR A 24 6.60 1.57 21.95
N LYS A 25 7.07 2.50 22.79
CA LYS A 25 7.95 3.62 22.37
C LYS A 25 9.39 3.13 22.21
N ASN A 26 9.61 2.27 21.24
CA ASN A 26 10.97 1.98 20.78
C ASN A 26 11.29 2.93 19.63
N ASN A 27 12.04 3.98 19.97
CA ASN A 27 12.51 5.02 19.06
C ASN A 27 13.40 4.49 17.92
N MET A 28 13.76 3.20 17.94
CA MET A 28 14.52 2.50 16.90
C MET A 28 13.63 1.85 15.84
N LEU A 29 12.31 1.73 16.05
CA LEU A 29 11.39 1.19 15.06
C LEU A 29 10.93 2.29 14.11
N ALA A 30 10.91 2.00 12.81
CA ALA A 30 10.23 2.84 11.84
C ALA A 30 8.72 2.80 12.11
N LYS A 31 8.07 3.98 12.20
CA LYS A 31 6.63 4.08 12.42
C LYS A 31 5.90 4.23 11.09
N VAL A 32 5.01 3.31 10.74
CA VAL A 32 4.27 3.32 9.47
C VAL A 32 2.78 3.47 9.76
N LEU A 33 2.13 4.44 9.12
CA LEU A 33 0.67 4.55 9.13
C LEU A 33 0.12 3.54 8.11
N LEU A 34 -0.51 2.47 8.58
CA LEU A 34 -1.20 1.49 7.75
C LEU A 34 -2.65 1.94 7.56
N PHE A 35 -2.96 2.46 6.38
CA PHE A 35 -4.26 3.02 6.06
C PHE A 35 -5.07 2.10 5.14
N THR A 36 -6.31 1.81 5.52
CA THR A 36 -7.17 0.81 4.85
C THR A 36 -8.59 1.30 4.59
N ARG A 37 -8.81 2.63 4.62
CA ARG A 37 -10.12 3.24 4.35
C ARG A 37 -10.60 2.92 2.93
N THR A 38 -11.88 2.61 2.81
CA THR A 38 -12.56 2.35 1.53
C THR A 38 -13.83 3.18 1.42
N ASP A 39 -13.88 4.10 0.46
CA ASP A 39 -15.10 4.80 0.03
C ASP A 39 -15.66 4.18 -1.26
N GLY A 40 -15.07 3.06 -1.71
CA GLY A 40 -15.52 2.22 -2.82
C GLY A 40 -15.59 0.74 -2.43
N LEU A 41 -15.18 -0.16 -3.34
CA LEU A 41 -15.15 -1.60 -3.06
C LEU A 41 -14.26 -1.90 -1.85
N ARG A 42 -14.76 -2.74 -0.94
CA ARG A 42 -14.03 -3.22 0.23
C ARG A 42 -13.63 -4.68 0.04
N HIS A 43 -12.33 -4.95 0.17
CA HIS A 43 -11.79 -6.29 0.00
C HIS A 43 -11.86 -7.07 1.31
N ASP A 44 -12.26 -8.34 1.25
CA ASP A 44 -12.38 -9.22 2.43
C ASP A 44 -11.02 -9.50 3.11
N SER A 45 -9.91 -9.35 2.38
CA SER A 45 -8.56 -9.61 2.87
C SER A 45 -7.95 -8.48 3.71
N ILE A 46 -8.62 -7.32 3.85
CA ILE A 46 -8.12 -6.17 4.62
C ILE A 46 -7.74 -6.57 6.05
N SER A 47 -8.63 -7.26 6.77
CA SER A 47 -8.35 -7.66 8.16
C SER A 47 -7.16 -8.63 8.26
N THR A 48 -7.02 -9.54 7.30
CA THR A 48 -5.87 -10.46 7.26
C THR A 48 -4.58 -9.72 6.94
N ALA A 49 -4.61 -8.78 6.00
CA ALA A 49 -3.47 -7.93 5.67
C ALA A 49 -2.96 -7.15 6.88
N VAL A 50 -3.87 -6.49 7.62
CA VAL A 50 -3.54 -5.74 8.84
C VAL A 50 -2.90 -6.64 9.90
N ASN A 51 -3.52 -7.80 10.17
CA ASN A 51 -3.01 -8.75 11.16
C ASN A 51 -1.61 -9.27 10.78
N GLN A 52 -1.40 -9.59 9.50
CA GLN A 52 -0.12 -10.11 9.02
C GLN A 52 0.96 -9.02 9.05
N LEU A 53 0.67 -7.81 8.59
CA LEU A 53 1.62 -6.70 8.67
C LEU A 53 2.03 -6.41 10.11
N GLN A 54 1.09 -6.36 11.05
CA GLN A 54 1.39 -6.17 12.48
C GLN A 54 2.20 -7.32 13.07
N ALA A 55 1.92 -8.57 12.69
CA ALA A 55 2.68 -9.73 13.16
C ALA A 55 4.11 -9.76 12.60
N TRP A 56 4.30 -9.32 11.35
CA TRP A 56 5.59 -9.33 10.67
C TRP A 56 6.46 -8.10 10.97
N GLY A 57 5.85 -6.96 11.28
CA GLY A 57 6.51 -5.68 11.53
C GLY A 57 7.73 -5.76 12.45
N PRO A 58 7.63 -6.37 13.65
CA PRO A 58 8.75 -6.47 14.59
C PRO A 58 10.00 -7.15 14.02
N TYR A 59 9.86 -8.11 13.10
CA TYR A 59 10.99 -8.80 12.46
C TYR A 59 11.77 -7.91 11.49
N TYR A 60 11.15 -6.81 11.06
CA TYR A 60 11.72 -5.83 10.13
C TYR A 60 11.98 -4.47 10.78
N ASN A 61 11.89 -4.39 12.12
CA ASN A 61 11.97 -3.15 12.88
C ASN A 61 10.90 -2.10 12.47
N ILE A 62 9.69 -2.54 12.16
CA ILE A 62 8.57 -1.70 11.76
C ILE A 62 7.44 -1.81 12.79
N SER A 63 6.89 -0.67 13.19
CA SER A 63 5.65 -0.57 13.95
C SER A 63 4.55 -0.01 13.05
N PHE A 64 3.45 -0.76 12.90
CA PHE A 64 2.29 -0.32 12.13
C PHE A 64 1.21 0.27 13.05
N ASP A 65 0.82 1.52 12.75
CA ASP A 65 -0.35 2.17 13.32
C ASP A 65 -1.50 2.01 12.31
N ALA A 66 -2.43 1.11 12.58
CA ALA A 66 -3.50 0.78 11.63
C ALA A 66 -4.71 1.72 11.81
N SER A 67 -5.19 2.31 10.71
CA SER A 67 -6.32 3.24 10.73
C SER A 67 -7.16 3.18 9.46
N GLU A 68 -8.43 3.52 9.59
CA GLU A 68 -9.35 3.88 8.49
C GLU A 68 -9.89 5.32 8.65
N ASP A 69 -9.45 6.01 9.70
CA ASP A 69 -9.89 7.35 10.07
C ASP A 69 -9.13 8.42 9.26
N GLN A 70 -9.86 9.13 8.40
CA GLN A 70 -9.29 10.20 7.58
C GLN A 70 -8.81 11.40 8.42
N GLU A 71 -9.35 11.61 9.63
CA GLU A 71 -8.96 12.72 10.51
C GLU A 71 -7.51 12.59 11.00
N LYS A 72 -6.87 11.44 10.78
CA LYS A 72 -5.42 11.23 10.98
C LYS A 72 -4.56 11.95 9.94
N PHE A 73 -5.11 12.38 8.81
CA PHE A 73 -4.36 13.07 7.77
C PHE A 73 -4.28 14.57 8.04
N THR A 74 -3.52 14.93 9.08
CA THR A 74 -3.12 16.31 9.40
C THR A 74 -1.60 16.42 9.35
N ALA A 75 -1.07 17.62 9.07
CA ALA A 75 0.37 17.82 9.00
C ALA A 75 1.08 17.41 10.31
N GLU A 76 0.47 17.73 11.45
CA GLU A 76 0.99 17.40 12.79
C GLU A 76 1.02 15.89 13.02
N ASN A 77 -0.05 15.18 12.65
CA ASN A 77 -0.11 13.74 12.85
C ASN A 77 0.81 13.01 11.86
N LEU A 78 0.85 13.41 10.60
CA LEU A 78 1.69 12.75 9.59
C LEU A 78 3.20 12.91 9.85
N ALA A 79 3.62 14.00 10.53
CA ALA A 79 5.01 14.26 10.88
C ALA A 79 5.68 13.17 11.74
N GLN A 80 4.89 12.28 12.36
CA GLN A 80 5.39 11.17 13.19
C GLN A 80 5.58 9.85 12.42
N TYR A 81 5.25 9.76 11.13
CA TYR A 81 5.37 8.53 10.34
C TYR A 81 6.56 8.56 9.38
N ASP A 82 7.30 7.46 9.34
CA ASP A 82 8.44 7.25 8.46
C ASP A 82 8.00 6.84 7.05
N ALA A 83 6.83 6.20 6.94
CA ALA A 83 6.13 5.93 5.69
C ALA A 83 4.61 5.90 5.90
N LEU A 84 3.87 6.15 4.82
CA LEU A 84 2.44 5.86 4.72
C LEU A 84 2.27 4.60 3.86
N LEU A 85 1.53 3.62 4.36
CA LEU A 85 1.22 2.37 3.66
C LEU A 85 -0.28 2.28 3.43
N PHE A 86 -0.69 2.25 2.17
CA PHE A 86 -2.08 2.10 1.74
C PHE A 86 -2.33 0.67 1.30
N VAL A 87 -3.25 -0.03 1.95
CA VAL A 87 -3.60 -1.40 1.58
C VAL A 87 -5.08 -1.45 1.27
N HIS A 88 -5.41 -1.84 0.04
CA HIS A 88 -6.79 -1.98 -0.43
C HIS A 88 -7.68 -0.74 -0.32
N THR A 89 -7.09 0.46 -0.19
CA THR A 89 -7.89 1.69 -0.18
C THR A 89 -8.61 1.88 -1.50
N SER A 90 -9.79 2.48 -1.49
CA SER A 90 -10.59 2.67 -2.70
C SER A 90 -11.49 3.89 -2.59
N GLY A 91 -11.87 4.47 -3.73
CA GLY A 91 -12.68 5.69 -3.78
C GLY A 91 -11.87 6.96 -3.47
N ASN A 92 -12.51 7.96 -2.86
CA ASN A 92 -11.88 9.24 -2.50
C ASN A 92 -11.71 9.31 -0.98
N ILE A 93 -10.53 8.96 -0.49
CA ILE A 93 -10.31 8.65 0.94
C ILE A 93 -9.94 9.86 1.82
N PHE A 94 -9.75 11.03 1.21
CA PHE A 94 -9.43 12.29 1.90
C PHE A 94 -10.36 13.41 1.47
N ASP A 95 -10.65 14.30 2.42
CA ASP A 95 -11.12 15.65 2.15
C ASP A 95 -9.97 16.59 1.75
N SER A 96 -10.26 17.88 1.59
CA SER A 96 -9.26 18.88 1.21
C SER A 96 -8.16 19.08 2.26
N THR A 97 -8.45 18.88 3.55
CA THR A 97 -7.46 18.96 4.62
C THR A 97 -6.50 17.77 4.54
N GLY A 98 -7.03 16.56 4.35
CA GLY A 98 -6.21 15.37 4.16
C GLY A 98 -5.35 15.41 2.89
N GLN A 99 -5.91 15.93 1.79
CA GLN A 99 -5.16 16.14 0.55
C GLN A 99 -3.97 17.09 0.75
N ALA A 100 -4.19 18.24 1.40
CA ALA A 100 -3.14 19.21 1.70
C ALA A 100 -2.06 18.63 2.63
N ALA A 101 -2.45 17.84 3.65
CA ALA A 101 -1.51 17.18 4.55
C ALA A 101 -0.67 16.12 3.84
N PHE A 102 -1.27 15.34 2.93
CA PHE A 102 -0.56 14.35 2.13
C PHE A 102 0.44 14.99 1.16
N GLU A 103 0.04 16.05 0.44
CA GLU A 103 0.94 16.82 -0.42
C GLU A 103 2.13 17.39 0.36
N ASP A 104 1.88 17.96 1.54
CA ASP A 104 2.95 18.50 2.39
C ASP A 104 3.87 17.41 2.96
N TYR A 105 3.32 16.25 3.35
CA TYR A 105 4.09 15.07 3.77
C TYR A 105 5.06 14.63 2.66
N LEU A 106 4.54 14.50 1.44
CA LEU A 106 5.31 14.14 0.26
C LEU A 106 6.40 15.17 -0.04
N ALA A 107 6.06 16.46 -0.08
CA ALA A 107 7.01 17.54 -0.37
C ALA A 107 8.17 17.64 0.64
N LYS A 108 7.99 17.09 1.85
CA LYS A 108 9.04 16.96 2.89
C LYS A 108 9.88 15.68 2.76
N GLY A 109 9.70 14.93 1.68
CA GLY A 109 10.40 13.67 1.44
C GLY A 109 9.75 12.45 2.10
N GLY A 110 8.46 12.56 2.41
CA GLY A 110 7.68 11.47 2.97
C GLY A 110 7.69 10.22 2.08
N ASN A 111 7.73 9.04 2.70
CA ASN A 111 7.77 7.77 1.99
C ASN A 111 6.37 7.18 1.82
N PHE A 112 6.15 6.52 0.69
CA PHE A 112 4.85 5.97 0.30
C PHE A 112 4.97 4.49 -0.05
N ALA A 113 3.96 3.72 0.33
CA ALA A 113 3.77 2.36 -0.14
C ALA A 113 2.29 2.11 -0.40
N ALA A 114 1.99 1.34 -1.44
CA ALA A 114 0.62 0.96 -1.78
C ALA A 114 0.53 -0.50 -2.22
N VAL A 115 -0.57 -1.18 -1.88
CA VAL A 115 -0.79 -2.59 -2.22
C VAL A 115 -2.20 -2.83 -2.76
N HIS A 116 -2.25 -3.61 -3.84
CA HIS A 116 -3.45 -4.08 -4.53
C HIS A 116 -4.41 -2.94 -4.87
N ALA A 117 -5.62 -2.96 -4.32
CA ALA A 117 -6.70 -2.06 -4.70
C ALA A 117 -6.44 -0.60 -4.31
N ALA A 118 -5.38 -0.29 -3.55
CA ALA A 118 -4.92 1.09 -3.37
C ALA A 118 -4.77 1.83 -4.71
N SER A 119 -4.42 1.13 -5.80
CA SER A 119 -4.37 1.71 -7.15
C SER A 119 -5.71 2.13 -7.75
N THR A 120 -6.84 1.73 -7.14
CA THR A 120 -8.20 2.16 -7.52
C THR A 120 -8.62 3.46 -6.82
N THR A 121 -7.86 3.90 -5.81
CA THR A 121 -8.10 5.17 -5.11
C THR A 121 -7.91 6.34 -6.08
N TYR A 122 -8.84 7.30 -6.06
CA TYR A 122 -8.88 8.46 -6.97
C TYR A 122 -8.97 8.12 -8.48
N MET A 123 -9.33 6.88 -8.86
CA MET A 123 -9.49 6.50 -10.27
C MET A 123 -10.56 7.32 -11.00
N LEU A 124 -11.66 7.68 -10.31
CA LEU A 124 -12.76 8.47 -10.90
C LEU A 124 -12.58 9.98 -10.73
N ASN A 125 -11.71 10.41 -9.82
CA ASN A 125 -11.42 11.82 -9.55
C ASN A 125 -9.90 11.97 -9.44
N ALA A 126 -9.22 11.91 -10.59
CA ALA A 126 -7.77 11.92 -10.63
C ALA A 126 -7.18 13.13 -9.91
N TRP A 127 -6.16 12.88 -9.08
CA TRP A 127 -5.45 13.88 -8.30
C TRP A 127 -3.96 13.58 -8.38
N ALA A 128 -3.23 14.47 -9.06
CA ALA A 128 -1.85 14.23 -9.51
C ALA A 128 -0.88 13.78 -8.38
N PRO A 129 -0.88 14.39 -7.18
CA PRO A 129 -0.03 13.94 -6.07
C PRO A 129 -0.20 12.45 -5.71
N TRP A 130 -1.42 11.93 -5.80
CA TRP A 130 -1.68 10.50 -5.61
C TRP A 130 -1.18 9.68 -6.80
N THR A 131 -1.62 10.02 -8.01
CA THR A 131 -1.34 9.21 -9.21
C THR A 131 0.15 9.16 -9.54
N ASP A 132 0.85 10.28 -9.38
CA ASP A 132 2.28 10.39 -9.68
C ASP A 132 3.12 9.63 -8.65
N THR A 133 2.75 9.70 -7.36
CA THR A 133 3.41 8.95 -6.29
C THR A 133 3.15 7.45 -6.40
N LEU A 134 1.92 7.06 -6.76
CA LEU A 134 1.55 5.67 -7.01
C LEU A 134 2.27 5.11 -8.25
N GLY A 135 2.40 5.90 -9.31
CA GLY A 135 3.09 5.58 -10.56
C GLY A 135 2.14 5.24 -11.72
N ALA A 136 1.08 4.47 -11.45
CA ALA A 136 0.04 4.20 -12.43
C ALA A 136 -1.28 3.85 -11.73
N THR A 137 -2.40 4.29 -12.31
CA THR A 137 -3.74 4.05 -11.73
C THR A 137 -4.35 2.80 -12.36
N PHE A 138 -5.06 2.02 -11.55
CA PHE A 138 -5.83 0.87 -12.02
C PHE A 138 -6.85 1.28 -13.09
N ILE A 139 -7.15 0.37 -14.03
CA ILE A 139 -8.24 0.54 -14.99
C ILE A 139 -9.24 -0.62 -14.95
N HIS A 140 -8.75 -1.85 -15.11
CA HIS A 140 -9.55 -3.08 -15.02
C HIS A 140 -8.66 -4.29 -14.77
N HIS A 141 -9.27 -5.46 -14.58
CA HIS A 141 -8.61 -6.76 -14.64
C HIS A 141 -9.57 -7.79 -15.29
N PRO A 142 -9.07 -8.86 -15.91
CA PRO A 142 -9.91 -9.99 -16.30
C PRO A 142 -10.37 -10.73 -15.04
N ARG A 143 -11.27 -11.71 -15.19
CA ARG A 143 -11.65 -12.58 -14.07
C ARG A 143 -10.39 -13.15 -13.38
N ARG A 144 -10.41 -13.16 -12.04
CA ARG A 144 -9.34 -13.72 -11.22
C ARG A 144 -9.00 -15.13 -11.70
N GLN A 145 -7.71 -15.39 -11.85
CA GLN A 145 -7.21 -16.65 -12.38
C GLN A 145 -5.76 -16.88 -11.97
N ILE A 146 -5.28 -18.11 -12.16
CA ILE A 146 -3.87 -18.43 -12.01
C ILE A 146 -3.08 -17.70 -13.11
N ALA A 147 -2.11 -16.89 -12.69
CA ALA A 147 -1.17 -16.20 -13.57
C ALA A 147 0.26 -16.41 -13.08
N THR A 148 1.25 -16.17 -13.95
CA THR A 148 2.67 -16.23 -13.60
C THR A 148 3.30 -14.84 -13.63
N PHE A 149 3.81 -14.41 -12.49
CA PHE A 149 4.51 -13.15 -12.32
C PHE A 149 6.02 -13.37 -12.49
N VAL A 150 6.66 -12.52 -13.28
CA VAL A 150 8.07 -12.64 -13.67
C VAL A 150 8.87 -11.56 -12.97
N LYS A 151 9.97 -11.95 -12.32
CA LYS A 151 10.88 -11.04 -11.64
C LYS A 151 11.67 -10.22 -12.66
N GLU A 152 11.57 -8.90 -12.57
CA GLU A 152 12.25 -7.95 -13.47
C GLU A 152 13.55 -7.39 -12.89
N THR A 153 13.78 -7.55 -11.57
CA THR A 153 15.00 -7.07 -10.92
C THR A 153 15.54 -8.06 -9.89
N THR A 154 16.86 -8.20 -9.86
CA THR A 154 17.58 -9.01 -8.87
C THR A 154 18.35 -8.09 -7.91
N GLY A 155 18.50 -8.51 -6.65
CA GLY A 155 19.18 -7.72 -5.62
C GLY A 155 18.29 -6.74 -4.87
N HIS A 156 17.07 -6.45 -5.36
CA HIS A 156 16.12 -5.61 -4.64
C HIS A 156 15.51 -6.36 -3.45
N PRO A 157 15.40 -5.77 -2.24
CA PRO A 157 14.87 -6.48 -1.06
C PRO A 157 13.47 -7.07 -1.25
N ALA A 158 12.62 -6.43 -2.08
CA ALA A 158 11.29 -6.92 -2.43
C ALA A 158 11.29 -8.17 -3.34
N THR A 159 12.35 -8.44 -4.11
CA THR A 159 12.40 -9.57 -5.08
C THR A 159 13.39 -10.66 -4.70
N ASN A 160 14.34 -10.38 -3.82
CA ASN A 160 15.27 -11.38 -3.28
C ASN A 160 14.60 -12.62 -2.66
N PRO A 161 13.49 -12.52 -1.91
CA PRO A 161 12.88 -13.69 -1.28
C PRO A 161 11.98 -14.50 -2.22
N THR A 162 11.73 -14.03 -3.45
CA THR A 162 10.77 -14.66 -4.36
C THR A 162 11.49 -15.54 -5.39
N PRO A 163 10.81 -16.54 -5.97
CA PRO A 163 11.30 -17.19 -7.18
C PRO A 163 11.34 -16.20 -8.36
N ASP A 164 12.05 -16.56 -9.43
CA ASP A 164 12.11 -15.74 -10.66
C ASP A 164 10.77 -15.76 -11.41
N ARG A 165 10.00 -16.82 -11.22
CA ARG A 165 8.64 -16.99 -11.72
C ARG A 165 7.75 -17.43 -10.59
N TRP A 166 6.70 -16.67 -10.30
CA TRP A 166 5.82 -16.90 -9.17
C TRP A 166 4.38 -17.05 -9.66
N THR A 167 3.79 -18.22 -9.46
CA THR A 167 2.51 -18.59 -10.06
C THR A 167 1.47 -18.85 -8.98
N PHE A 168 0.40 -18.05 -8.96
CA PHE A 168 -0.72 -18.21 -8.03
C PHE A 168 -1.99 -17.54 -8.56
N ASP A 169 -3.14 -17.82 -7.90
CA ASP A 169 -4.44 -17.23 -8.25
C ASP A 169 -4.53 -15.77 -7.81
N GLU A 170 -4.71 -14.85 -8.76
CA GLU A 170 -4.69 -13.42 -8.51
C GLU A 170 -5.40 -12.62 -9.62
N GLU A 171 -5.76 -11.37 -9.31
CA GLU A 171 -6.28 -10.42 -10.29
C GLU A 171 -5.12 -9.74 -11.02
N VAL A 172 -5.04 -9.93 -12.34
CA VAL A 172 -4.01 -9.30 -13.17
C VAL A 172 -4.48 -7.89 -13.55
N TYR A 173 -4.10 -6.90 -12.75
CA TYR A 173 -4.48 -5.50 -12.94
C TYR A 173 -3.83 -4.89 -14.17
N SER A 174 -4.63 -4.26 -15.01
CA SER A 174 -4.16 -3.35 -16.05
C SER A 174 -4.13 -1.90 -15.53
N PHE A 175 -3.35 -1.04 -16.18
CA PHE A 175 -3.12 0.33 -15.72
C PHE A 175 -3.33 1.39 -16.82
N THR A 176 -3.73 2.59 -16.41
CA THR A 176 -4.01 3.71 -17.33
C THR A 176 -2.75 4.25 -18.04
N SER A 177 -1.56 3.98 -17.51
CA SER A 177 -0.28 4.45 -18.05
C SER A 177 0.89 3.57 -17.63
N ASP A 178 1.96 3.62 -18.40
CA ASP A 178 3.22 2.96 -18.05
C ASP A 178 3.94 3.72 -16.90
N PRO A 179 4.11 3.11 -15.70
CA PRO A 179 4.77 3.75 -14.57
C PRO A 179 6.24 4.11 -14.86
N ARG A 180 6.89 3.44 -15.83
CA ARG A 180 8.27 3.77 -16.24
C ARG A 180 8.40 5.17 -16.85
N LYS A 181 7.31 5.75 -17.37
CA LYS A 181 7.30 7.13 -17.86
C LYS A 181 7.56 8.16 -16.76
N LEU A 182 7.29 7.80 -15.50
CA LEU A 182 7.62 8.59 -14.31
C LEU A 182 8.99 8.22 -13.71
N GLY A 183 9.76 7.36 -14.40
CA GLY A 183 11.04 6.85 -13.90
C GLY A 183 10.93 5.66 -12.96
N ALA A 184 9.73 5.08 -12.80
CA ALA A 184 9.56 3.87 -11.99
C ALA A 184 10.36 2.69 -12.56
N LYS A 185 10.85 1.83 -11.66
CA LYS A 185 11.60 0.62 -11.98
C LYS A 185 10.76 -0.59 -11.59
N LEU A 186 10.62 -1.54 -12.53
CA LEU A 186 9.79 -2.72 -12.30
C LEU A 186 10.45 -3.71 -11.35
N LEU A 187 9.63 -4.30 -10.48
CA LEU A 187 9.96 -5.43 -9.63
C LEU A 187 9.41 -6.72 -10.23
N PHE A 188 8.16 -6.67 -10.66
CA PHE A 188 7.47 -7.77 -11.32
C PHE A 188 6.70 -7.30 -12.54
N SER A 189 6.64 -8.18 -13.52
CA SER A 189 5.67 -8.16 -14.60
C SER A 189 4.80 -9.42 -14.57
N VAL A 190 3.84 -9.54 -15.49
CA VAL A 190 3.08 -10.78 -15.71
C VAL A 190 3.43 -11.39 -17.07
N ASP A 191 3.59 -12.72 -17.10
CA ASP A 191 3.70 -13.48 -18.34
C ASP A 191 2.35 -13.50 -19.06
N SER A 192 2.26 -12.78 -20.18
CA SER A 192 1.02 -12.66 -20.96
C SER A 192 0.51 -13.97 -21.56
N SER A 193 1.34 -15.01 -21.62
CA SER A 193 0.91 -16.35 -22.05
C SER A 193 0.22 -17.15 -20.95
N SER A 194 0.37 -16.74 -19.68
CA SER A 194 -0.08 -17.48 -18.51
C SER A 194 -1.52 -17.19 -18.06
N TYR A 195 -2.13 -16.12 -18.59
CA TYR A 195 -3.49 -15.71 -18.24
C TYR A 195 -4.29 -15.28 -19.48
N LYS A 196 -5.60 -15.18 -19.35
CA LYS A 196 -6.52 -14.71 -20.40
C LYS A 196 -6.95 -13.28 -20.13
N GLU A 197 -6.42 -12.36 -20.93
CA GLU A 197 -6.85 -10.96 -21.00
C GLU A 197 -7.93 -10.79 -22.07
N ASN A 198 -9.02 -10.10 -21.75
CA ASN A 198 -10.10 -9.82 -22.69
C ASN A 198 -10.03 -8.39 -23.24
N ASN A 199 -9.28 -7.49 -22.60
CA ASN A 199 -9.11 -6.12 -23.02
C ASN A 199 -7.66 -5.65 -22.77
N ILE A 200 -6.83 -5.68 -23.80
CA ILE A 200 -5.41 -5.29 -23.70
C ILE A 200 -5.31 -3.77 -23.61
N VAL A 201 -4.56 -3.27 -22.62
CA VAL A 201 -4.21 -1.85 -22.49
C VAL A 201 -2.77 -1.66 -22.92
N GLU A 202 -2.53 -1.06 -24.08
CA GLU A 202 -1.17 -0.86 -24.60
C GLU A 202 -0.44 0.26 -23.84
N GLU A 203 -1.19 1.23 -23.31
CA GLU A 203 -0.67 2.42 -22.64
C GLU A 203 0.11 2.12 -21.35
N GLN A 204 -0.15 0.97 -20.71
CA GLN A 204 0.57 0.47 -19.53
C GLN A 204 1.99 -0.02 -19.82
N GLY A 205 2.30 -0.22 -21.11
CA GLY A 205 3.60 -0.65 -21.59
C GLY A 205 3.87 -2.15 -21.46
N ASN A 206 5.02 -2.56 -21.99
CA ASN A 206 5.47 -3.95 -22.09
C ASN A 206 6.92 -4.08 -21.56
N PRO A 207 7.29 -5.05 -20.71
CA PRO A 207 6.40 -6.05 -20.08
C PRO A 207 5.30 -5.39 -19.23
N HIS A 208 4.16 -6.09 -19.10
CA HIS A 208 2.97 -5.65 -18.36
C HIS A 208 3.34 -5.49 -16.87
N PRO A 209 3.38 -4.26 -16.32
CA PRO A 209 3.86 -4.01 -14.97
C PRO A 209 2.90 -4.54 -13.90
N ILE A 210 3.44 -5.12 -12.82
CA ILE A 210 2.66 -5.66 -11.69
C ILE A 210 3.12 -5.06 -10.36
N ALA A 211 4.42 -4.84 -10.21
CA ALA A 211 4.98 -4.17 -9.04
C ALA A 211 6.16 -3.31 -9.47
N TRP A 212 6.37 -2.18 -8.79
CA TRP A 212 7.41 -1.23 -9.12
C TRP A 212 7.79 -0.37 -7.92
N TYR A 213 8.86 0.40 -8.09
CA TYR A 213 9.30 1.40 -7.12
C TYR A 213 9.77 2.69 -7.81
N GLN A 214 9.76 3.78 -7.06
CA GLN A 214 10.23 5.10 -7.49
C GLN A 214 11.18 5.68 -6.42
N ASP A 215 12.36 6.13 -6.83
CA ASP A 215 13.43 6.68 -5.99
C ASP A 215 13.64 8.20 -6.15
N TYR A 216 13.19 8.79 -7.26
CA TYR A 216 13.38 10.22 -7.56
C TYR A 216 12.08 11.02 -7.76
N SER A 217 10.96 10.34 -7.97
CA SER A 217 9.66 10.96 -8.28
C SER A 217 8.65 10.83 -7.15
N ALA A 218 8.90 9.94 -6.18
CA ALA A 218 8.02 9.75 -5.05
C ALA A 218 8.04 10.98 -4.13
N GLY A 219 6.91 11.68 -4.09
CA GLY A 219 6.72 12.86 -3.26
C GLY A 219 7.48 14.12 -3.66
N ALA A 220 8.20 14.13 -4.79
CA ALA A 220 8.77 15.36 -5.34
C ALA A 220 7.67 16.21 -6.00
N VAL A 221 6.68 16.65 -5.22
CA VAL A 221 5.78 17.72 -5.64
C VAL A 221 6.62 19.00 -5.63
N VAL A 222 6.93 19.51 -6.82
CA VAL A 222 7.57 20.83 -6.94
C VAL A 222 6.58 21.87 -6.42
N LYS A 223 6.83 22.42 -5.22
CA LYS A 223 6.10 23.61 -4.76
C LYS A 223 6.42 24.75 -5.73
N SER A 224 5.38 25.36 -6.29
CA SER A 224 5.52 26.59 -7.08
C SER A 224 6.29 27.65 -6.28
N GLY A 225 7.49 28.01 -6.73
CA GLY A 225 8.31 29.06 -6.13
C GLY A 225 9.43 28.63 -5.17
N ASP A 226 9.62 27.34 -4.90
CA ASP A 226 10.71 26.84 -4.05
C ASP A 226 12.00 26.49 -4.84
N PRO A 227 13.21 26.63 -4.24
CA PRO A 227 14.50 26.62 -4.95
C PRO A 227 15.02 25.25 -5.40
N GLY A 228 14.16 24.23 -5.52
CA GLY A 228 14.54 22.94 -6.08
C GLY A 228 13.50 21.85 -5.81
N PRO A 229 13.60 20.69 -6.47
CA PRO A 229 12.90 19.50 -5.99
C PRO A 229 13.39 19.27 -4.55
N GLY A 230 12.47 19.16 -3.59
CA GLY A 230 12.82 18.77 -2.21
C GLY A 230 13.59 17.44 -2.18
N ILE A 231 13.96 16.97 -0.99
CA ILE A 231 14.55 15.63 -0.87
C ILE A 231 13.43 14.63 -1.21
N ALA A 232 13.53 13.93 -2.34
CA ALA A 232 12.52 12.96 -2.75
C ALA A 232 12.47 11.78 -1.76
N GLY A 233 11.26 11.38 -1.36
CA GLY A 233 11.04 10.13 -0.65
C GLY A 233 11.12 8.94 -1.59
N ARG A 234 10.78 7.75 -1.09
CA ARG A 234 10.63 6.53 -1.89
C ARG A 234 9.17 6.11 -1.99
N SER A 235 8.79 5.55 -3.15
CA SER A 235 7.48 4.92 -3.38
C SER A 235 7.66 3.45 -3.76
N PHE A 236 6.84 2.58 -3.19
CA PHE A 236 6.73 1.17 -3.54
C PHE A 236 5.28 0.81 -3.84
N TYR A 237 5.04 0.05 -4.91
CA TYR A 237 3.73 -0.49 -5.22
C TYR A 237 3.79 -1.95 -5.65
N SER A 238 2.78 -2.73 -5.25
CA SER A 238 2.53 -4.08 -5.74
C SER A 238 1.03 -4.27 -5.97
N SER A 239 0.63 -4.72 -7.16
CA SER A 239 -0.78 -4.98 -7.49
C SER A 239 -1.30 -6.30 -6.94
N LEU A 240 -0.43 -7.14 -6.39
CA LEU A 240 -0.78 -8.45 -5.84
C LEU A 240 -1.41 -8.30 -4.44
N GLY A 241 -2.22 -9.26 -4.02
CA GLY A 241 -2.75 -9.30 -2.65
C GLY A 241 -4.28 -9.33 -2.52
N HIS A 242 -5.03 -9.82 -3.52
CA HIS A 242 -6.49 -9.90 -3.41
C HIS A 242 -6.93 -10.85 -2.28
N ASN A 243 -6.37 -12.06 -2.27
CA ASN A 243 -6.85 -13.16 -1.46
C ASN A 243 -6.29 -13.15 -0.03
N ASN A 244 -7.08 -13.66 0.92
CA ASN A 244 -6.60 -13.92 2.28
C ASN A 244 -5.39 -14.88 2.30
N SER A 245 -5.41 -15.90 1.44
CA SER A 245 -4.30 -16.86 1.30
C SER A 245 -3.02 -16.19 0.82
N THR A 246 -3.11 -15.17 -0.04
CA THR A 246 -1.93 -14.40 -0.50
C THR A 246 -1.28 -13.68 0.68
N TRP A 247 -2.04 -13.03 1.58
CA TRP A 247 -1.50 -12.40 2.78
C TRP A 247 -0.96 -13.38 3.81
N MET A 248 -1.39 -14.64 3.79
CA MET A 248 -0.86 -15.72 4.65
C MET A 248 0.35 -16.42 4.04
N ASP A 249 0.70 -16.13 2.78
CA ASP A 249 1.85 -16.70 2.11
C ASP A 249 3.15 -16.01 2.54
N ASP A 250 4.12 -16.81 3.00
CA ASP A 250 5.41 -16.33 3.49
C ASP A 250 6.23 -15.62 2.40
N THR A 251 6.13 -16.07 1.15
CA THR A 251 6.85 -15.44 0.02
C THR A 251 6.27 -14.06 -0.28
N PHE A 252 4.94 -13.93 -0.30
CA PHE A 252 4.25 -12.65 -0.45
C PHE A 252 4.56 -11.69 0.68
N MET A 253 4.49 -12.14 1.93
CA MET A 253 4.82 -11.28 3.06
C MET A 253 6.28 -10.81 3.01
N LYS A 254 7.24 -11.67 2.65
CA LYS A 254 8.63 -11.25 2.46
C LYS A 254 8.79 -10.25 1.31
N HIS A 255 8.02 -10.37 0.22
CA HIS A 255 7.99 -9.37 -0.85
C HIS A 255 7.53 -8.00 -0.34
N ILE A 256 6.41 -7.94 0.37
CA ILE A 256 5.85 -6.69 0.91
C ILE A 256 6.79 -6.07 1.95
N MET A 257 7.28 -6.86 2.91
CA MET A 257 8.20 -6.37 3.94
C MET A 257 9.56 -5.96 3.36
N GLY A 258 10.03 -6.63 2.32
CA GLY A 258 11.21 -6.21 1.55
C GLY A 258 11.00 -4.89 0.83
N GLY A 259 9.84 -4.68 0.20
CA GLY A 259 9.45 -3.40 -0.40
C GLY A 259 9.45 -2.26 0.62
N LEU A 260 8.79 -2.47 1.77
CA LEU A 260 8.76 -1.50 2.86
C LEU A 260 10.15 -1.21 3.44
N SER A 261 10.99 -2.24 3.61
CA SER A 261 12.36 -2.05 4.08
C SER A 261 13.19 -1.20 3.12
N TRP A 262 13.02 -1.41 1.80
CA TRP A 262 13.67 -0.57 0.79
C TRP A 262 13.14 0.87 0.84
N THR A 263 11.82 1.05 0.96
CA THR A 263 11.19 2.37 1.08
C THR A 263 11.72 3.12 2.32
N LEU A 264 11.80 2.44 3.46
CA LEU A 264 12.29 3.00 4.73
C LEU A 264 13.81 3.18 4.75
N ALA A 265 14.57 2.55 3.86
CA ALA A 265 15.99 2.85 3.66
C ALA A 265 16.25 4.15 2.87
N SER A 266 15.21 4.96 2.62
CA SER A 266 15.37 6.34 2.15
C SER A 266 16.19 7.18 3.12
N ASN A 267 16.95 8.15 2.61
CA ASN A 267 17.68 9.11 3.44
C ASN A 267 16.77 10.13 4.14
N THR A 268 15.48 10.17 3.77
CA THR A 268 14.44 11.00 4.40
C THR A 268 13.77 10.33 5.61
N THR A 269 13.95 9.01 5.77
CA THR A 269 13.42 8.27 6.92
C THR A 269 14.07 8.76 8.20
N ARG A 270 13.29 9.07 9.25
CA ARG A 270 13.84 9.64 10.48
C ARG A 270 14.78 8.68 11.20
N VAL A 271 14.49 7.38 11.14
CA VAL A 271 15.36 6.31 11.65
C VAL A 271 16.70 6.24 10.90
N ALA A 272 16.70 6.46 9.57
CA ALA A 272 17.91 6.42 8.74
C ALA A 272 18.71 7.74 8.78
N ALA A 273 18.05 8.87 8.99
CA ALA A 273 18.65 10.21 8.98
C ALA A 273 19.47 10.55 10.25
N GLY A 274 19.62 9.63 11.20
CA GLY A 274 20.47 9.86 12.38
C GLY A 274 19.98 10.99 13.32
N LEU A 275 18.69 11.32 13.29
CA LEU A 275 18.08 12.35 14.14
C LEU A 275 17.91 11.95 15.63
N TYR A 276 18.50 10.82 16.04
CA TYR A 276 18.82 10.52 17.44
C TYR A 276 20.30 10.76 17.72
N ASN A 277 20.67 12.04 17.80
CA ASN A 277 21.77 12.60 18.61
C ASN A 277 22.98 11.65 18.90
N GLY A 278 23.58 11.05 17.87
CA GLY A 278 24.79 10.24 17.99
C GLY A 278 24.65 8.89 18.70
N ALA A 279 23.44 8.41 19.01
CA ALA A 279 23.25 7.07 19.57
C ALA A 279 23.19 6.03 18.44
N GLN A 280 24.29 5.29 18.24
CA GLN A 280 24.28 4.11 17.40
C GLN A 280 23.30 3.07 17.97
N PRO A 281 22.54 2.34 17.13
CA PRO A 281 21.76 1.19 17.57
C PRO A 281 22.66 0.23 18.34
N THR A 282 22.44 0.07 19.64
CA THR A 282 23.10 -1.00 20.39
C THR A 282 22.32 -2.28 20.09
N VAL A 283 22.87 -3.09 19.19
CA VAL A 283 22.39 -4.46 18.94
C VAL A 283 22.54 -5.23 20.25
N HIS A 284 21.45 -5.72 20.83
CA HIS A 284 21.54 -6.77 21.84
C HIS A 284 22.03 -8.04 21.13
N THR A 285 23.35 -8.24 21.13
CA THR A 285 24.01 -9.48 20.72
C THR A 285 23.77 -10.54 21.77
N GLY A 286 22.55 -11.08 21.80
CA GLY A 286 22.17 -12.25 22.60
C GLY A 286 22.61 -13.59 22.00
N ALA A 287 23.40 -13.60 20.93
CA ALA A 287 24.00 -14.82 20.39
C ALA A 287 25.44 -14.54 19.97
N SER A 288 26.39 -15.01 20.77
CA SER A 288 27.80 -15.06 20.38
C SER A 288 27.94 -16.01 19.20
N ASN A 289 28.63 -15.60 18.14
CA ASN A 289 29.59 -16.47 17.46
C ASN A 289 30.67 -15.62 16.78
N ASN A 290 31.89 -16.13 16.88
CA ASN A 290 33.16 -15.46 16.73
C ASN A 290 33.56 -15.26 15.25
N THR A 291 34.39 -14.23 15.04
CA THR A 291 35.34 -13.97 13.94
C THR A 291 34.92 -13.51 12.52
N THR A 292 35.52 -12.35 12.18
CA THR A 292 36.10 -11.86 10.91
C THR A 292 35.23 -11.14 9.85
N SER A 293 35.25 -9.80 9.99
CA SER A 293 35.41 -8.74 8.97
C SER A 293 34.90 -8.96 7.54
N VAL A 294 33.75 -8.37 7.23
CA VAL A 294 33.47 -7.69 5.95
C VAL A 294 32.60 -6.46 6.26
N ALA A 295 32.97 -5.30 5.70
CA ALA A 295 32.17 -4.08 5.78
C ALA A 295 30.84 -4.27 5.04
N ALA A 296 29.77 -4.56 5.78
CA ALA A 296 28.40 -4.53 5.29
C ALA A 296 27.80 -3.15 5.57
N SER A 297 27.10 -2.58 4.59
CA SER A 297 26.33 -1.34 4.75
C SER A 297 25.34 -1.51 5.91
N ALA A 298 25.17 -0.43 6.71
CA ALA A 298 24.41 -0.42 7.96
C ALA A 298 22.87 -0.62 7.83
N TRP A 299 22.41 -1.16 6.70
CA TRP A 299 21.03 -1.56 6.44
C TRP A 299 20.96 -2.91 5.72
N ALA A 300 21.95 -3.78 5.91
CA ALA A 300 21.71 -5.19 5.67
C ALA A 300 20.59 -5.62 6.62
N PRO A 301 19.42 -6.08 6.12
CA PRO A 301 18.52 -6.84 6.98
C PRO A 301 19.36 -7.96 7.57
N VAL A 302 19.12 -8.34 8.82
CA VAL A 302 19.63 -9.60 9.34
C VAL A 302 18.88 -10.72 8.61
N LEU A 303 19.15 -10.89 7.31
CA LEU A 303 18.89 -12.10 6.56
C LEU A 303 19.98 -13.08 6.98
N GLY A 304 19.77 -13.63 8.17
CA GLY A 304 20.75 -14.42 8.88
C GLY A 304 20.18 -15.00 10.17
N SER A 305 19.03 -15.66 10.07
CA SER A 305 18.71 -16.82 10.92
C SER A 305 17.41 -17.44 10.43
N ASP A 306 17.29 -18.74 10.57
CA ASP A 306 16.13 -19.58 10.27
C ASP A 306 14.90 -19.25 11.14
N GLN A 307 14.57 -17.96 11.31
CA GLN A 307 13.39 -17.52 12.05
C GLN A 307 12.17 -17.70 11.17
N ILE A 308 11.51 -18.83 11.38
CA ILE A 308 10.20 -19.14 10.84
C ILE A 308 9.21 -18.15 11.45
N ALA A 309 8.52 -17.37 10.61
CA ALA A 309 7.40 -16.54 11.05
C ALA A 309 6.40 -17.43 11.81
N PRO A 310 5.78 -16.95 12.91
CA PRO A 310 4.77 -17.74 13.61
C PRO A 310 3.67 -18.15 12.63
N PRO A 311 3.15 -19.38 12.73
CA PRO A 311 2.07 -19.81 11.86
C PRO A 311 0.92 -18.81 11.97
N PRO A 312 0.26 -18.47 10.85
CA PRO A 312 -0.87 -17.56 10.87
C PRO A 312 -1.87 -18.03 11.94
N PRO A 313 -2.52 -17.10 12.67
CA PRO A 313 -3.57 -17.49 13.60
C PRO A 313 -4.55 -18.41 12.85
N PRO A 314 -4.96 -19.55 13.46
CA PRO A 314 -5.80 -20.51 12.77
C PRO A 314 -7.04 -19.78 12.23
N PRO A 315 -7.44 -20.05 10.98
CA PRO A 315 -8.61 -19.40 10.41
C PRO A 315 -9.78 -19.60 11.37
N LYS A 316 -10.39 -18.49 11.81
CA LYS A 316 -11.78 -18.59 12.25
C LYS A 316 -12.53 -19.21 11.08
N THR A 317 -13.38 -20.20 11.36
CA THR A 317 -14.20 -20.84 10.33
C THR A 317 -15.02 -19.78 9.61
N THR A 318 -14.53 -19.32 8.46
CA THR A 318 -15.28 -18.48 7.53
C THR A 318 -16.13 -19.45 6.71
N PRO A 319 -17.45 -19.22 6.58
CA PRO A 319 -18.28 -20.06 5.73
C PRO A 319 -17.70 -20.08 4.32
N THR A 320 -17.59 -21.27 3.72
CA THR A 320 -17.36 -21.42 2.29
C THR A 320 -18.52 -20.76 1.55
N SER A 321 -18.28 -19.56 1.00
CA SER A 321 -19.01 -19.05 -0.14
C SER A 321 -18.02 -18.33 -1.04
N ASP A 322 -17.53 -19.06 -2.05
CA ASP A 322 -17.12 -18.48 -3.32
C ASP A 322 -18.24 -17.57 -3.83
N GLY A 323 -17.92 -16.31 -4.14
CA GLY A 323 -18.85 -15.38 -4.79
C GLY A 323 -19.09 -14.04 -4.10
N GLY A 324 -18.08 -13.45 -3.46
CA GLY A 324 -18.09 -11.99 -3.25
C GLY A 324 -18.18 -11.28 -4.62
N PRO A 325 -18.82 -10.10 -4.72
CA PRO A 325 -18.94 -9.41 -6.00
C PRO A 325 -17.56 -8.97 -6.50
N GLU A 326 -17.04 -9.65 -7.53
CA GLU A 326 -15.87 -9.18 -8.28
C GLU A 326 -16.30 -7.95 -9.10
N SER A 327 -15.72 -6.78 -8.81
CA SER A 327 -15.96 -5.57 -9.60
C SER A 327 -14.97 -5.53 -10.75
N THR A 328 -15.36 -6.08 -11.91
CA THR A 328 -14.48 -6.13 -13.10
C THR A 328 -14.35 -4.80 -13.85
N GLY A 329 -14.49 -3.66 -13.16
CA GLY A 329 -14.19 -2.33 -13.72
C GLY A 329 -14.78 -2.04 -15.12
N GLY A 330 -16.05 -2.37 -15.36
CA GLY A 330 -16.74 -2.06 -16.61
C GLY A 330 -17.64 -0.84 -16.47
N ALA A 331 -17.44 0.20 -17.29
CA ALA A 331 -18.36 1.33 -17.38
C ALA A 331 -19.73 0.84 -17.89
N THR A 332 -20.67 0.59 -16.98
CA THR A 332 -22.07 0.33 -17.34
C THR A 332 -22.77 1.66 -17.61
N THR A 333 -23.16 1.88 -18.87
CA THR A 333 -24.17 2.88 -19.22
C THR A 333 -25.50 2.54 -18.51
N PRO A 334 -26.20 3.51 -17.90
CA PRO A 334 -27.47 3.22 -17.26
C PRO A 334 -28.54 3.02 -18.34
N SER A 335 -29.06 1.80 -18.45
CA SER A 335 -30.30 1.56 -19.18
C SER A 335 -31.47 2.06 -18.33
N SER A 336 -32.06 3.18 -18.72
CA SER A 336 -33.31 3.66 -18.16
C SER A 336 -34.45 2.78 -18.70
N SER A 337 -35.14 2.10 -17.79
CA SER A 337 -36.43 1.47 -18.08
C SER A 337 -37.48 2.57 -18.21
N GLY A 338 -37.68 3.08 -19.43
CA GLY A 338 -38.75 4.02 -19.77
C GLY A 338 -39.95 3.27 -20.34
N ALA A 339 -41.08 3.38 -19.66
CA ALA A 339 -42.37 2.82 -20.08
C ALA A 339 -42.81 3.33 -21.46
N PHE A 340 -43.43 2.43 -22.22
CA PHE A 340 -44.06 2.66 -23.50
C PHE A 340 -45.14 3.74 -23.44
N PHE A 341 -45.02 4.78 -24.27
CA PHE A 341 -46.17 5.49 -24.84
C PHE A 341 -45.92 5.78 -26.32
N ASN A 342 -46.89 5.37 -27.12
CA ASN A 342 -46.90 5.37 -28.58
C ASN A 342 -47.77 6.54 -29.04
N VAL A 343 -47.23 7.58 -29.70
CA VAL A 343 -48.01 8.63 -30.42
C VAL A 343 -47.15 9.20 -31.59
N PRO A 344 -47.72 9.51 -32.78
CA PRO A 344 -47.01 9.37 -34.05
C PRO A 344 -46.43 10.66 -34.67
N VAL A 345 -45.78 10.43 -35.81
CA VAL A 345 -44.98 11.31 -36.69
C VAL A 345 -45.79 12.41 -37.40
N SER A 346 -45.26 13.65 -37.41
CA SER A 346 -45.36 14.67 -38.49
C SER A 346 -44.50 15.89 -38.10
N VAL A 347 -43.40 16.32 -38.75
CA VAL A 347 -43.13 16.81 -40.13
C VAL A 347 -43.21 18.36 -40.27
N TRP A 348 -42.10 18.97 -40.80
CA TRP A 348 -41.82 20.37 -41.26
C TRP A 348 -41.66 21.47 -40.17
N ALA A 349 -40.85 22.54 -40.27
CA ALA A 349 -39.74 22.99 -41.13
C ALA A 349 -39.13 24.29 -40.54
N THR A 350 -37.85 24.54 -40.83
CA THR A 350 -37.18 25.83 -41.14
C THR A 350 -37.15 27.08 -40.22
N LEU A 351 -35.91 27.60 -40.13
CA LEU A 351 -35.45 29.02 -40.22
C LEU A 351 -35.62 29.97 -39.03
N GLY A 352 -34.54 30.71 -38.72
CA GLY A 352 -34.66 31.98 -38.00
C GLY A 352 -33.39 32.45 -37.27
N THR A 353 -32.39 32.91 -38.02
CA THR A 353 -31.31 33.76 -37.52
C THR A 353 -31.79 35.14 -37.06
N ALA A 354 -31.10 35.67 -36.04
CA ALA A 354 -30.83 37.09 -35.74
C ALA A 354 -31.88 37.94 -34.99
N LEU A 355 -31.50 38.35 -33.77
CA LEU A 355 -31.53 39.71 -33.17
C LEU A 355 -31.14 39.52 -31.68
N GLY A 356 -30.06 40.08 -31.13
CA GLY A 356 -29.54 41.43 -31.30
C GLY A 356 -30.15 42.34 -30.22
N ALA A 357 -29.63 42.29 -28.99
CA ALA A 357 -29.99 43.22 -27.93
C ALA A 357 -28.78 44.11 -27.57
N ILE A 358 -28.93 45.39 -27.91
CA ILE A 358 -28.06 46.51 -27.58
C ILE A 358 -28.47 47.01 -26.19
N LEU A 359 -27.52 47.31 -25.31
CA LEU A 359 -27.29 48.68 -24.77
C LEU A 359 -26.17 48.68 -23.71
N GLY A 360 -25.09 49.38 -24.02
CA GLY A 360 -24.15 49.99 -23.09
C GLY A 360 -23.97 51.46 -23.52
N ALA A 361 -24.19 52.39 -22.60
CA ALA A 361 -24.47 53.79 -22.84
C ALA A 361 -23.23 54.69 -22.80
N LEU A 362 -23.34 55.82 -23.54
CA LEU A 362 -22.76 57.16 -23.28
C LEU A 362 -21.23 57.31 -23.22
N LEU A 363 -20.61 57.69 -24.35
CA LEU A 363 -20.24 59.08 -24.71
C LEU A 363 -19.65 59.13 -26.12
#